data_AF-A0A7G3ZVQ3-F1
#
_entry.id   AF-A0A7G3ZVQ3-F1
#
_cell.length_a   1.000
_cell.length_b   1.000
_cell.length_c   1.000
_cell.angle_alpha   90.00
_cell.angle_beta   90.00
_cell.angle_gamma   90.00
#
_symmetry.space_group_name_H-M   'P 1'
#
loop_
_entity.id
_entity.type
_entity.pdbx_description
1 polymer ?
#
loop_
_entity_poly.entity_id
_entity_poly.type
_entity_poly.pdbx_seq_one_letter_code
_entity_poly.pdbx_strand_id
1 'polypeptide(L)'
;MPSILVRTAKALIDRVLNKSIEDSIADDNGMFYGYFRDTKHSEQQRTITRNLEKLISDFSTEDTDKNNLEAIKDLISKTDTGVELLRAKKSWKRGGLNDTLSALNSSLDRFYRALVEKPALAEKAFLIEKASLGEKKTSLGEKPFSLIDVPDDDDPFSLLCAHAAYYLGEHILCPPGEGMLAKIYETVSNSISHSTAIEIRAKKEECLMKHILKCKEKLDGLDKEKPNYTDLRKTFVLEAIDAIQRENAGICEESKPIESIPVQVTLIAVAKVKAPTIKPSRGRLKVAMDNALEEIKERCPTAEKEKSEESKLSV
;
A
#
# COMPACT_ATOMS: atom_id res chain seq x y z
N MET A 1 -5.51 -11.02 18.12
CA MET A 1 -6.46 -10.07 17.49
C MET A 1 -6.11 -9.97 16.02
N PRO A 2 -7.09 -9.79 15.12
CA PRO A 2 -6.77 -9.58 13.71
C PRO A 2 -5.98 -8.28 13.57
N SER A 3 -4.95 -8.29 12.73
CA SER A 3 -3.95 -7.23 12.60
C SER A 3 -3.95 -6.62 11.21
N ILE A 4 -4.01 -5.29 11.14
CA ILE A 4 -3.92 -4.54 9.89
C ILE A 4 -2.57 -4.82 9.20
N LEU A 5 -1.48 -4.93 9.97
CA LEU A 5 -0.16 -5.29 9.43
C LEU A 5 -0.24 -6.64 8.70
N VAL A 6 -0.82 -7.65 9.33
CA VAL A 6 -0.88 -9.00 8.75
C VAL A 6 -1.74 -9.00 7.50
N ARG A 7 -2.94 -8.43 7.56
CA ARG A 7 -3.85 -8.34 6.41
C ARG A 7 -3.18 -7.66 5.22
N THR A 8 -2.55 -6.51 5.44
CA THR A 8 -1.93 -5.72 4.38
C THR A 8 -0.63 -6.35 3.87
N ALA A 9 0.19 -6.92 4.75
CA ALA A 9 1.39 -7.65 4.37
C ALA A 9 1.06 -8.85 3.49
N LYS A 10 0.04 -9.65 3.85
CA LYS A 10 -0.41 -10.78 3.02
C LYS A 10 -0.76 -10.34 1.59
N ALA A 11 -1.62 -9.34 1.46
CA ALA A 11 -2.07 -8.85 0.16
C ALA A 11 -0.93 -8.27 -0.70
N LEU A 12 0.02 -7.58 -0.07
CA LEU A 12 1.17 -7.00 -0.78
C LEU A 12 2.22 -8.06 -1.16
N ILE A 13 2.51 -9.01 -0.27
CA ILE A 13 3.41 -10.13 -0.53
C ILE A 13 2.85 -10.97 -1.67
N ASP A 14 1.57 -11.36 -1.60
CA ASP A 14 0.89 -12.13 -2.65
C ASP A 14 1.03 -11.45 -4.02
N ARG A 15 0.84 -10.13 -4.09
CA ARG A 15 1.04 -9.37 -5.32
C ARG A 15 2.49 -9.41 -5.84
N VAL A 16 3.50 -9.35 -4.95
CA VAL A 16 4.92 -9.45 -5.34
C VAL A 16 5.23 -10.84 -5.89
N LEU A 17 4.73 -11.89 -5.22
CA LEU A 17 4.97 -13.27 -5.60
C LEU A 17 4.26 -13.64 -6.92
N ASN A 18 3.00 -13.24 -7.08
CA ASN A 18 2.24 -13.42 -8.33
C ASN A 18 2.93 -12.73 -9.50
N LYS A 19 3.40 -11.49 -9.31
CA LYS A 19 4.19 -10.80 -10.34
C LYS A 19 5.47 -11.54 -10.68
N SER A 20 6.18 -12.10 -9.69
CA SER A 20 7.38 -12.90 -9.94
C SER A 20 7.07 -14.16 -10.77
N ILE A 21 5.92 -14.79 -10.54
CA ILE A 21 5.42 -15.91 -11.35
C ILE A 21 5.10 -15.47 -12.78
N GLU A 22 4.38 -14.36 -12.94
CA GLU A 22 4.02 -13.78 -14.24
C GLU A 22 5.26 -13.43 -15.08
N ASP A 23 6.21 -12.72 -14.48
CA ASP A 23 7.48 -12.36 -15.13
C ASP A 23 8.27 -13.62 -15.54
N SER A 24 8.28 -14.65 -14.69
CA SER A 24 8.90 -15.94 -15.00
C SER A 24 8.24 -16.67 -16.18
N ILE A 25 6.91 -16.62 -16.29
CA ILE A 25 6.15 -17.19 -17.41
C ILE A 25 6.39 -16.38 -18.70
N ALA A 26 6.42 -15.05 -18.61
CA ALA A 26 6.66 -14.16 -19.74
C ALA A 26 8.05 -14.41 -20.34
N ASP A 27 9.07 -14.59 -19.49
CA ASP A 27 10.42 -14.91 -19.93
C ASP A 27 10.52 -16.29 -20.62
N ASP A 28 9.84 -17.31 -20.08
CA ASP A 28 9.82 -18.65 -20.67
C ASP A 28 9.17 -18.63 -22.08
N ASN A 29 8.19 -17.75 -22.31
CA ASN A 29 7.48 -17.59 -23.58
C ASN A 29 8.12 -16.55 -24.53
N GLY A 30 9.19 -15.86 -24.11
CA GLY A 30 9.81 -14.79 -24.88
C GLY A 30 10.52 -15.28 -26.15
N MET A 31 10.27 -14.60 -27.28
CA MET A 31 10.74 -15.00 -28.62
C MET A 31 12.28 -15.14 -28.75
N PHE A 32 13.07 -14.45 -27.91
CA PHE A 32 14.54 -14.49 -27.94
C PHE A 32 15.19 -15.33 -26.82
N TYR A 33 14.54 -15.45 -25.66
CA TYR A 33 15.12 -16.13 -24.49
C TYR A 33 14.52 -17.51 -24.20
N GLY A 34 13.30 -17.80 -24.66
CA GLY A 34 12.62 -19.07 -24.40
C GLY A 34 13.35 -20.29 -25.00
N TYR A 35 14.10 -20.10 -26.09
CA TYR A 35 14.82 -21.19 -26.76
C TYR A 35 16.06 -21.71 -26.00
N PHE A 36 16.61 -20.90 -25.08
CA PHE A 36 17.82 -21.24 -24.29
C PHE A 36 17.54 -21.37 -22.78
N ARG A 37 16.29 -21.15 -22.35
CA ARG A 37 15.92 -21.14 -20.94
C ARG A 37 15.50 -22.54 -20.47
N ASP A 38 15.97 -22.92 -19.30
CA ASP A 38 15.56 -24.17 -18.64
C ASP A 38 14.18 -23.99 -18.01
N THR A 39 13.13 -24.29 -18.78
CA THR A 39 11.73 -24.17 -18.34
C THR A 39 11.39 -25.08 -17.16
N LYS A 40 12.12 -26.19 -17.00
CA LYS A 40 11.97 -27.09 -15.84
C LYS A 40 12.47 -26.44 -14.56
N HIS A 41 13.58 -25.70 -14.64
CA HIS A 41 14.07 -24.89 -13.53
C HIS A 41 13.09 -23.77 -13.18
N SER A 42 12.60 -23.01 -14.17
CA SER A 42 11.59 -21.97 -13.96
C SER A 42 10.33 -22.50 -13.28
N GLU A 43 9.82 -23.67 -13.68
CA GLU A 43 8.62 -24.26 -13.05
C GLU A 43 8.86 -24.70 -11.60
N GLN A 44 10.07 -25.18 -11.28
CA GLN A 44 10.41 -25.51 -9.89
C GLN A 44 10.45 -24.26 -9.02
N GLN A 45 10.99 -23.15 -9.53
CA GLN A 45 10.94 -21.87 -8.83
C GLN A 45 9.50 -21.39 -8.61
N ARG A 46 8.64 -21.45 -9.65
CA ARG A 46 7.22 -21.12 -9.52
C ARG A 46 6.50 -21.98 -8.48
N THR A 47 6.81 -23.27 -8.40
CA THR A 47 6.25 -24.17 -7.38
C THR A 47 6.63 -23.72 -5.97
N ILE A 48 7.88 -23.32 -5.75
CA ILE A 48 8.34 -22.80 -4.46
C ILE A 48 7.63 -21.47 -4.14
N THR A 49 7.51 -20.57 -5.12
CA THR A 49 6.79 -19.30 -4.98
C THR A 49 5.33 -19.52 -4.56
N ARG A 50 4.61 -20.43 -5.23
CA ARG A 50 3.22 -20.79 -4.87
C ARG A 50 3.09 -21.41 -3.48
N ASN A 51 4.08 -22.20 -3.07
CA ASN A 51 4.11 -22.73 -1.70
C ASN A 51 4.27 -21.61 -0.68
N LEU A 52 5.11 -20.60 -0.95
CA LEU A 52 5.22 -19.43 -0.07
C LEU A 52 3.94 -18.61 -0.07
N GLU A 53 3.31 -18.36 -1.22
CA GLU A 53 1.99 -17.68 -1.31
C GLU A 53 0.98 -18.36 -0.40
N LYS A 54 0.91 -19.70 -0.46
CA LYS A 54 0.04 -20.48 0.41
C LYS A 54 0.40 -20.33 1.90
N LEU A 55 1.68 -20.44 2.26
CA LEU A 55 2.13 -20.26 3.64
C LEU A 55 1.79 -18.87 4.20
N ILE A 56 1.90 -17.83 3.36
CA ILE A 56 1.56 -16.45 3.72
C ILE A 56 0.04 -16.28 3.83
N SER A 57 -0.74 -16.85 2.91
CA SER A 57 -2.19 -16.86 2.96
C SER A 57 -2.70 -17.53 4.24
N ASP A 58 -2.15 -18.70 4.58
CA ASP A 58 -2.54 -19.51 5.73
C ASP A 58 -1.97 -18.99 7.07
N PHE A 59 -1.12 -17.96 7.04
CA PHE A 59 -0.48 -17.40 8.23
C PHE A 59 -1.52 -16.88 9.25
N SER A 60 -1.48 -17.40 10.48
CA SER A 60 -2.31 -16.92 11.58
C SER A 60 -1.64 -15.78 12.33
N THR A 61 -2.42 -14.80 12.78
CA THR A 61 -1.91 -13.69 13.59
C THR A 61 -1.36 -14.18 14.94
N GLU A 62 -0.16 -13.73 15.27
CA GLU A 62 0.50 -13.81 16.57
C GLU A 62 0.00 -12.70 17.52
N ASP A 63 0.45 -12.76 18.78
CA ASP A 63 0.04 -11.85 19.86
C ASP A 63 0.38 -10.37 19.61
N THR A 64 1.45 -10.09 18.87
CA THR A 64 1.93 -8.72 18.61
C THR A 64 2.35 -8.53 17.17
N ASP A 65 2.23 -7.31 16.65
CA ASP A 65 2.66 -6.99 15.28
C ASP A 65 4.15 -7.16 15.04
N LYS A 66 4.97 -7.00 16.09
CA LYS A 66 6.39 -7.32 16.01
C LYS A 66 6.63 -8.82 15.83
N ASN A 67 5.89 -9.66 16.55
CA ASN A 67 5.97 -11.11 16.37
C ASN A 67 5.42 -11.53 15.00
N ASN A 68 4.32 -10.91 14.54
CA ASN A 68 3.79 -11.11 13.20
C ASN A 68 4.82 -10.80 12.11
N LEU A 69 5.50 -9.65 12.22
CA LEU A 69 6.56 -9.25 11.31
C LEU A 69 7.69 -10.29 11.26
N GLU A 70 8.22 -10.68 12.42
CA GLU A 70 9.34 -11.62 12.49
C GLU A 70 8.94 -13.01 11.98
N ALA A 71 7.72 -13.48 12.26
CA ALA A 71 7.23 -14.76 11.76
C ALA A 71 7.05 -14.76 10.23
N ILE A 72 6.51 -13.69 9.64
CA ILE A 72 6.41 -13.53 8.18
C ILE A 72 7.81 -13.49 7.54
N LYS A 73 8.75 -12.74 8.14
CA LYS A 73 10.15 -12.68 7.66
C LYS A 73 10.84 -14.04 7.75
N ASP A 74 10.57 -14.81 8.80
CA ASP A 74 11.09 -16.17 8.95
C ASP A 74 10.56 -17.11 7.86
N LEU A 75 9.26 -17.06 7.52
CA LEU A 75 8.70 -17.83 6.40
C LEU A 75 9.39 -17.51 5.07
N ILE A 76 9.62 -16.22 4.78
CA ILE A 76 10.34 -15.77 3.59
C ILE A 76 11.80 -16.24 3.61
N SER A 77 12.48 -16.12 4.76
CA SER A 77 13.90 -16.50 4.92
C SER A 77 14.11 -18.01 4.77
N LYS A 78 13.22 -18.82 5.35
CA LYS A 78 13.21 -20.28 5.21
C LYS A 78 13.00 -20.69 3.75
N THR A 79 12.10 -20.00 3.06
CA THR A 79 11.86 -20.22 1.63
C THR A 79 13.10 -19.86 0.81
N ASP A 80 13.72 -18.69 1.05
CA ASP A 80 14.94 -18.26 0.35
C ASP A 80 16.10 -19.24 0.57
N THR A 81 16.27 -19.72 1.81
CA THR A 81 17.25 -20.77 2.15
C THR A 81 16.96 -22.07 1.40
N GLY A 82 15.70 -22.49 1.32
CA GLY A 82 15.27 -23.65 0.54
C GLY A 82 15.60 -23.52 -0.95
N VAL A 83 15.39 -22.33 -1.52
CA VAL A 83 15.75 -22.02 -2.91
C VAL A 83 17.27 -22.10 -3.09
N GLU A 84 18.07 -21.52 -2.20
CA GLU A 84 19.54 -21.59 -2.26
C GLU A 84 20.06 -23.04 -2.17
N LEU A 85 19.50 -23.87 -1.28
CA LEU A 85 19.87 -25.28 -1.16
C LEU A 85 19.57 -26.07 -2.44
N LEU A 86 18.39 -25.85 -3.03
CA LEU A 86 18.02 -26.49 -4.30
C LEU A 86 18.94 -26.04 -5.43
N ARG A 87 19.29 -24.76 -5.47
CA ARG A 87 20.22 -24.21 -6.45
C ARG A 87 21.63 -24.77 -6.30
N ALA A 88 22.16 -24.86 -5.08
CA ALA A 88 23.45 -25.47 -4.82
C ALA A 88 23.48 -26.94 -5.28
N LYS A 89 22.44 -27.71 -4.97
CA LYS A 89 22.29 -29.11 -5.38
C LYS A 89 22.21 -29.29 -6.90
N LYS A 90 21.67 -28.31 -7.62
CA LYS A 90 21.48 -28.33 -9.07
C LYS A 90 22.52 -27.51 -9.85
N SER A 91 23.49 -26.91 -9.16
CA SER A 91 24.50 -26.01 -9.72
C SER A 91 23.90 -24.83 -10.49
N TRP A 92 22.79 -24.28 -10.01
CA TRP A 92 22.09 -23.15 -10.64
C TRP A 92 22.64 -21.80 -10.15
N LYS A 93 22.77 -20.85 -11.09
CA LYS A 93 23.10 -19.45 -10.77
C LYS A 93 21.99 -18.79 -9.96
N ARG A 94 22.34 -17.73 -9.23
CA ARG A 94 21.37 -16.89 -8.50
C ARG A 94 20.46 -16.20 -9.50
N GLY A 95 19.17 -16.26 -9.21
CA GLY A 95 18.11 -15.84 -10.11
C GLY A 95 17.11 -14.94 -9.41
N GLY A 96 16.16 -14.43 -10.19
CA GLY A 96 15.24 -13.38 -9.77
C GLY A 96 14.41 -13.71 -8.53
N LEU A 97 14.10 -14.99 -8.27
CA LEU A 97 13.36 -15.37 -7.07
C LEU A 97 14.13 -15.05 -5.77
N ASN A 98 15.42 -15.38 -5.67
CA ASN A 98 16.21 -15.08 -4.45
C ASN A 98 16.31 -13.57 -4.21
N ASP A 99 16.49 -12.80 -5.27
CA ASP A 99 16.58 -11.34 -5.18
C ASP A 99 15.22 -10.74 -4.78
N THR A 100 14.11 -11.30 -5.30
CA THR A 100 12.75 -10.94 -4.89
C THR A 100 12.52 -11.22 -3.41
N LEU A 101 12.86 -12.42 -2.92
CA LEU A 101 12.67 -12.81 -1.51
C LEU A 101 13.55 -11.96 -0.57
N SER A 102 14.80 -11.71 -0.94
CA SER A 102 15.73 -10.85 -0.18
C SER A 102 15.20 -9.41 -0.10
N ALA A 103 14.74 -8.85 -1.21
CA ALA A 103 14.19 -7.51 -1.27
C ALA A 103 12.88 -7.40 -0.47
N LEU A 104 12.01 -8.40 -0.56
CA LEU A 104 10.75 -8.47 0.16
C LEU A 104 10.99 -8.46 1.68
N ASN A 105 11.91 -9.30 2.15
CA ASN A 105 12.27 -9.39 3.57
C ASN A 105 12.79 -8.04 4.12
N SER A 106 13.72 -7.40 3.39
CA SER A 106 14.22 -6.07 3.77
C SER A 106 13.14 -4.97 3.75
N SER A 107 12.19 -5.08 2.83
CA SER A 107 11.11 -4.11 2.67
C SER A 107 10.05 -4.20 3.76
N LEU A 108 9.85 -5.37 4.36
CA LEU A 108 8.92 -5.56 5.48
C LEU A 108 9.29 -4.74 6.71
N ASP A 109 10.58 -4.62 7.04
CA ASP A 109 11.03 -3.76 8.14
C ASP A 109 10.76 -2.27 7.88
N ARG A 110 10.83 -1.85 6.61
CA ARG A 110 10.51 -0.47 6.21
C ARG A 110 9.01 -0.23 6.24
N PHE A 111 8.23 -1.24 5.84
CA PHE A 111 6.77 -1.17 5.88
C PHE A 111 6.26 -1.07 7.30
N TYR A 112 6.71 -1.95 8.19
CA TYR A 112 6.39 -1.88 9.62
C TYR A 112 6.70 -0.50 10.20
N ARG A 113 7.91 0.03 9.96
CA ARG A 113 8.28 1.38 10.39
C ARG A 113 7.38 2.46 9.80
N ALA A 114 7.02 2.36 8.53
CA ALA A 114 6.11 3.32 7.90
C ALA A 114 4.73 3.35 8.55
N LEU A 115 4.21 2.21 9.02
CA LEU A 115 2.92 2.13 9.72
C LEU A 115 2.95 2.71 11.15
N VAL A 116 4.14 2.80 11.75
CA VAL A 116 4.33 3.35 13.11
C VAL A 116 4.75 4.81 13.05
N GLU A 117 5.78 5.13 12.28
CA GLU A 117 6.45 6.43 12.29
C GLU A 117 5.66 7.49 11.53
N LYS A 118 5.08 7.17 10.35
CA LYS A 118 4.35 8.17 9.56
C LYS A 118 3.11 8.71 10.27
N PRO A 119 2.24 7.87 10.86
CA PRO A 119 1.08 8.38 11.58
C PRO A 119 1.48 9.21 12.82
N ALA A 120 2.49 8.77 13.56
CA ALA A 120 2.99 9.50 14.74
C ALA A 120 3.57 10.88 14.37
N LEU A 121 4.31 10.97 13.26
CA LEU A 121 4.83 12.24 12.74
C LEU A 121 3.70 13.17 12.28
N ALA A 122 2.70 12.63 11.59
CA ALA A 122 1.54 13.38 11.13
C ALA A 122 0.71 13.90 12.31
N GLU A 123 0.54 13.10 13.37
CA GLU A 123 -0.16 13.51 14.58
C GLU A 123 0.56 14.66 15.28
N LYS A 124 1.88 14.59 15.39
CA LYS A 124 2.68 15.69 15.94
C LYS A 124 2.48 16.97 15.14
N ALA A 125 2.49 16.90 13.81
CA ALA A 125 2.25 18.06 12.95
C ALA A 125 0.83 18.62 13.13
N PHE A 126 -0.17 17.73 13.18
CA PHE A 126 -1.57 18.08 13.40
C PHE A 126 -1.81 18.80 14.73
N LEU A 127 -1.21 18.31 15.82
CA LEU A 127 -1.30 18.95 17.14
C LEU A 127 -0.62 20.32 17.19
N ILE A 128 0.49 20.50 16.47
CA ILE A 128 1.17 21.79 16.34
C ILE A 128 0.29 22.79 15.58
N GLU A 129 -0.34 22.36 14.49
CA GLU A 129 -1.28 23.18 13.71
C GLU A 129 -2.49 23.61 14.55
N LYS A 130 -3.07 22.71 15.35
CA LYS A 130 -4.15 23.07 16.28
C LYS A 130 -3.72 24.08 17.35
N ALA A 131 -2.53 23.88 17.92
CA ALA A 131 -2.00 24.77 18.95
C ALA A 131 -1.77 26.19 18.39
N SER A 132 -1.33 26.32 17.14
CA SER A 132 -1.16 27.63 16.49
C SER A 132 -2.49 28.33 16.19
N LEU A 133 -3.57 27.57 15.99
CA LEU A 133 -4.93 28.08 15.82
C LEU A 133 -5.65 28.41 17.14
N GLY A 134 -5.00 28.20 18.29
CA GLY A 134 -5.58 28.46 19.61
C GLY A 134 -6.66 27.47 20.01
N GLU A 135 -6.78 26.33 19.32
CA GLU A 135 -7.68 25.26 19.71
C GLU A 135 -7.20 24.61 21.02
N LYS A 136 -8.14 24.34 21.94
CA LYS A 136 -7.82 23.61 23.17
C LYS A 136 -7.28 22.23 22.80
N LYS A 137 -6.22 21.81 23.48
CA LYS A 137 -5.56 20.51 23.31
C LYS A 137 -6.58 19.38 23.46
N THR A 138 -7.08 18.87 22.34
CA THR A 138 -7.83 17.61 22.30
C THR A 138 -6.79 16.50 22.41
N SER A 139 -6.81 15.75 23.50
CA SER A 139 -5.90 14.63 23.69
C SER A 139 -6.33 13.49 22.76
N LEU A 140 -5.57 13.24 21.69
CA LEU A 140 -5.73 12.04 20.84
C LEU A 140 -5.26 10.74 21.53
N GLY A 141 -4.71 10.85 22.74
CA GLY A 141 -4.26 9.75 23.59
C GLY A 141 -2.97 10.10 24.33
N GLU A 142 -2.53 9.21 25.23
CA GLU A 142 -1.20 9.30 25.86
C GLU A 142 -0.08 8.78 24.95
N LYS A 143 -0.42 7.88 24.02
CA LYS A 143 0.49 7.30 23.04
C LYS A 143 0.24 7.89 21.66
N PRO A 144 1.30 8.10 20.86
CA PRO A 144 1.15 8.51 19.47
C PRO A 144 0.30 7.51 18.68
N PHE A 145 -0.54 8.01 17.79
CA PHE A 145 -1.33 7.22 16.86
C PHE A 145 -0.42 6.39 15.95
N SER A 146 -0.80 5.13 15.76
CA SER A 146 -0.10 4.15 14.95
C SER A 146 -1.12 3.27 14.23
N LEU A 147 -0.87 2.95 12.96
CA LEU A 147 -1.81 2.12 12.18
C LEU A 147 -1.82 0.65 12.64
N ILE A 148 -0.74 0.19 13.28
CA ILE A 148 -0.66 -1.18 13.82
C ILE A 148 -1.46 -1.34 15.12
N ASP A 149 -1.74 -0.25 15.84
CA ASP A 149 -2.54 -0.30 17.06
C ASP A 149 -4.06 -0.32 16.78
N VAL A 150 -4.47 -0.18 15.51
CA VAL A 150 -5.86 -0.25 15.09
C VAL A 150 -6.23 -1.72 14.82
N PRO A 151 -7.31 -2.24 15.42
CA PRO A 151 -7.75 -3.61 15.16
C PRO A 151 -8.14 -3.79 13.70
N ASP A 152 -7.94 -4.97 13.13
CA ASP A 152 -8.50 -5.32 11.82
C ASP A 152 -9.87 -5.96 12.01
N ASP A 153 -10.88 -5.12 12.19
CA ASP A 153 -12.29 -5.51 12.32
C ASP A 153 -13.17 -4.79 11.28
N ASP A 154 -14.47 -5.07 11.32
CA ASP A 154 -15.44 -4.47 10.41
C ASP A 154 -15.89 -3.06 10.87
N ASP A 155 -15.18 -2.40 11.80
CA ASP A 155 -15.43 -0.98 12.06
C ASP A 155 -15.00 -0.15 10.84
N PRO A 156 -15.81 0.80 10.37
CA PRO A 156 -15.48 1.61 9.19
C PRO A 156 -14.10 2.30 9.30
N PHE A 157 -13.69 2.73 10.49
CA PHE A 157 -12.40 3.38 10.68
C PHE A 157 -11.23 2.39 10.55
N SER A 158 -11.40 1.16 11.07
CA SER A 158 -10.45 0.07 10.90
C SER A 158 -10.25 -0.28 9.42
N LEU A 159 -11.35 -0.37 8.65
CA LEU A 159 -11.29 -0.59 7.20
C LEU A 159 -10.56 0.55 6.47
N LEU A 160 -10.83 1.81 6.80
CA LEU A 160 -10.09 2.96 6.26
C LEU A 160 -8.58 2.85 6.59
N CYS A 161 -8.23 2.51 7.82
CA CYS A 161 -6.85 2.34 8.25
C CYS A 161 -6.15 1.19 7.51
N ALA A 162 -6.86 0.09 7.24
CA ALA A 162 -6.34 -1.04 6.48
C ALA A 162 -6.00 -0.65 5.03
N HIS A 163 -6.88 0.08 4.35
CA HIS A 163 -6.62 0.59 2.99
C HIS A 163 -5.52 1.66 2.97
N ALA A 164 -5.43 2.49 4.02
CA ALA A 164 -4.33 3.44 4.18
C ALA A 164 -2.99 2.73 4.34
N ALA A 165 -2.93 1.69 5.19
CA ALA A 165 -1.76 0.84 5.37
C ALA A 165 -1.37 0.14 4.06
N TYR A 166 -2.34 -0.39 3.31
CA TYR A 166 -2.09 -0.97 1.99
C TYR A 166 -1.47 0.05 1.03
N TYR A 167 -2.02 1.27 0.94
CA TYR A 167 -1.49 2.34 0.09
C TYR A 167 -0.04 2.70 0.45
N LEU A 168 0.27 2.85 1.74
CA LEU A 168 1.64 3.12 2.21
C LEU A 168 2.60 1.97 1.85
N GLY A 169 2.15 0.72 2.05
CA GLY A 169 2.92 -0.48 1.79
C GLY A 169 3.14 -0.77 0.31
N GLU A 170 2.19 -0.42 -0.57
CA GLU A 170 2.31 -0.64 -2.01
C GLU A 170 3.55 0.03 -2.58
N HIS A 171 3.93 1.20 -2.08
CA HIS A 171 5.11 1.90 -2.53
C HIS A 171 6.43 1.39 -1.94
N ILE A 172 6.36 0.54 -0.91
CA ILE A 172 7.52 -0.02 -0.21
C ILE A 172 7.79 -1.44 -0.71
N LEU A 173 6.76 -2.29 -0.75
CA LEU A 173 6.85 -3.69 -1.18
C LEU A 173 6.69 -3.86 -2.69
N CYS A 174 5.90 -3.00 -3.34
CA CYS A 174 5.63 -3.05 -4.78
C CYS A 174 6.06 -1.75 -5.48
N PRO A 175 7.35 -1.33 -5.35
CA PRO A 175 7.81 -0.14 -6.04
C PRO A 175 7.54 -0.33 -7.55
N PRO A 176 7.09 0.72 -8.26
CA PRO A 176 6.82 0.63 -9.68
C PRO A 176 8.07 0.08 -10.39
N GLY A 177 7.94 -1.14 -10.95
CA GLY A 177 9.07 -1.85 -11.55
C GLY A 177 9.55 -1.19 -12.84
N GLU A 178 10.83 -1.43 -13.17
CA GLU A 178 11.58 -0.98 -14.34
C GLU A 178 10.97 -1.39 -15.70
N GLY A 179 9.77 -0.93 -16.04
CA GLY A 179 9.30 -0.90 -17.42
C GLY A 179 9.95 0.24 -18.21
N MET A 180 9.93 0.19 -19.55
CA MET A 180 10.41 1.30 -20.40
C MET A 180 9.73 2.64 -20.03
N LEU A 181 8.45 2.59 -19.64
CA LEU A 181 7.72 3.74 -19.09
C LEU A 181 8.15 4.14 -17.68
N ALA A 182 8.54 3.20 -16.82
CA ALA A 182 9.10 3.52 -15.51
C ALA A 182 10.50 4.11 -15.64
N LYS A 183 11.33 3.63 -16.58
CA LYS A 183 12.61 4.25 -16.96
C LYS A 183 12.42 5.60 -17.61
N ILE A 184 11.36 5.83 -18.39
CA ILE A 184 11.01 7.16 -18.88
C ILE A 184 10.55 8.03 -17.72
N TYR A 185 9.68 7.56 -16.81
CA TYR A 185 9.27 8.32 -15.62
C TYR A 185 10.42 8.60 -14.65
N GLU A 186 11.37 7.68 -14.52
CA GLU A 186 12.57 7.81 -13.70
C GLU A 186 13.56 8.74 -14.42
N THR A 187 13.81 8.59 -15.72
CA THR A 187 14.64 9.53 -16.50
C THR A 187 14.01 10.94 -16.53
N VAL A 188 12.69 11.04 -16.56
CA VAL A 188 11.92 12.28 -16.45
C VAL A 188 11.93 12.82 -15.03
N SER A 189 11.81 11.98 -14.01
CA SER A 189 11.96 12.36 -12.59
C SER A 189 13.41 12.70 -12.22
N ASN A 190 14.39 12.20 -12.97
CA ASN A 190 15.80 12.47 -12.75
C ASN A 190 16.23 13.76 -13.47
N SER A 191 15.37 14.32 -14.34
CA SER A 191 15.68 15.47 -15.19
C SER A 191 14.72 16.65 -15.04
N ILE A 192 13.46 16.38 -14.70
CA ILE A 192 12.55 17.28 -14.01
C ILE A 192 12.72 16.93 -12.55
N SER A 193 13.39 17.80 -11.80
CA SER A 193 13.69 17.68 -10.37
C SER A 193 13.01 16.47 -9.69
N HIS A 194 13.83 15.50 -9.26
CA HIS A 194 13.44 14.39 -8.37
C HIS A 194 12.51 14.83 -7.24
N SER A 195 12.52 16.12 -6.91
CA SER A 195 11.64 16.72 -5.93
C SER A 195 10.15 16.63 -6.33
N THR A 196 9.72 16.76 -7.59
CA THR A 196 8.27 16.86 -7.91
C THR A 196 7.44 15.58 -7.67
N ALA A 197 7.87 14.41 -8.14
CA ALA A 197 7.11 13.16 -7.95
C ALA A 197 7.14 12.67 -6.49
N ILE A 198 8.29 12.80 -5.84
CA ILE A 198 8.46 12.48 -4.41
C ILE A 198 7.66 13.47 -3.55
N GLU A 199 7.67 14.76 -3.88
CA GLU A 199 6.85 15.78 -3.21
C GLU A 199 5.36 15.52 -3.39
N ILE A 200 4.89 15.22 -4.61
CA ILE A 200 3.48 14.91 -4.86
C ILE A 200 3.06 13.70 -4.02
N ARG A 201 3.90 12.67 -3.97
CA ARG A 201 3.66 11.50 -3.12
C ARG A 201 3.61 11.88 -1.64
N ALA A 202 4.58 12.66 -1.16
CA ALA A 202 4.62 13.12 0.23
C ALA A 202 3.36 13.92 0.58
N LYS A 203 2.92 14.84 -0.30
CA LYS A 203 1.67 15.59 -0.14
C LYS A 203 0.45 14.67 -0.08
N LYS A 204 0.40 13.62 -0.89
CA LYS A 204 -0.69 12.62 -0.85
C LYS A 204 -0.70 11.82 0.44
N GLU A 205 0.47 11.40 0.93
CA GLU A 205 0.61 10.71 2.21
C GLU A 205 0.25 11.63 3.39
N GLU A 206 0.65 12.91 3.35
CA GLU A 206 0.27 13.94 4.33
C GLU A 206 -1.25 14.18 4.33
N CYS A 207 -1.85 14.36 3.15
CA CYS A 207 -3.30 14.47 2.98
C CYS A 207 -4.05 13.27 3.59
N LEU A 208 -3.59 12.06 3.29
CA LEU A 208 -4.17 10.83 3.83
C LEU A 208 -4.11 10.81 5.36
N MET A 209 -2.94 11.05 5.96
CA MET A 209 -2.77 11.00 7.43
C MET A 209 -3.55 12.12 8.13
N LYS A 210 -3.54 13.33 7.57
CA LYS A 210 -4.29 14.49 8.10
C LYS A 210 -5.78 14.17 8.24
N HIS A 211 -6.40 13.58 7.22
CA HIS A 211 -7.82 13.24 7.27
C HIS A 211 -8.14 12.04 8.15
N ILE A 212 -7.24 11.05 8.24
CA ILE A 212 -7.37 9.94 9.21
C ILE A 212 -7.36 10.48 10.65
N LEU A 213 -6.44 11.38 10.98
CA LEU A 213 -6.35 11.97 12.32
C LEU A 213 -7.55 12.84 12.66
N LYS A 214 -8.05 13.64 11.71
CA LYS A 214 -9.30 14.40 11.87
C LYS A 214 -10.51 13.48 12.06
N CYS A 215 -10.57 12.38 11.31
CA CYS A 215 -11.62 11.37 11.46
C CYS A 215 -11.55 10.75 12.85
N LYS A 216 -10.36 10.29 13.28
CA LYS A 216 -10.13 9.74 14.61
C LYS A 216 -10.58 10.69 15.72
N GLU A 217 -10.20 11.97 15.66
CA GLU A 217 -10.62 12.97 16.64
C GLU A 217 -12.15 13.11 16.70
N LYS A 218 -12.83 13.18 15.54
CA LYS A 218 -14.31 13.20 15.49
C LYS A 218 -14.92 11.96 16.13
N LEU A 219 -14.36 10.79 15.83
CA LEU A 219 -14.86 9.50 16.32
C LEU A 219 -14.63 9.34 17.83
N ASP A 220 -13.50 9.81 18.35
CA ASP A 220 -13.19 9.77 19.79
C ASP A 220 -14.09 10.75 20.58
N GLY A 221 -14.58 11.82 19.93
CA GLY A 221 -15.55 12.76 20.49
C GLY A 221 -17.01 12.30 20.42
N LEU A 222 -17.32 11.17 19.79
CA LEU A 222 -18.68 10.65 19.71
C LEU A 222 -19.12 10.03 21.05
N ASP A 223 -20.37 10.29 21.41
CA ASP A 223 -21.03 9.67 22.54
C ASP A 223 -21.45 8.23 22.17
N LYS A 224 -20.83 7.26 22.83
CA LYS A 224 -21.02 5.82 22.58
C LYS A 224 -22.40 5.31 23.01
N GLU A 225 -23.10 6.05 23.86
CA GLU A 225 -24.41 5.64 24.38
C GLU A 225 -25.56 6.08 23.47
N LYS A 226 -25.29 6.91 22.46
CA LYS A 226 -26.33 7.38 21.54
C LYS A 226 -26.75 6.29 20.55
N PRO A 227 -28.05 6.17 20.26
CA PRO A 227 -28.56 5.12 19.36
C PRO A 227 -28.05 5.24 17.92
N ASN A 228 -27.62 6.44 17.50
CA ASN A 228 -27.06 6.67 16.17
C ASN A 228 -25.52 6.63 16.12
N TYR A 229 -24.86 6.14 17.18
CA TYR A 229 -23.39 6.09 17.26
C TYR A 229 -22.77 5.38 16.06
N THR A 230 -23.23 4.16 15.73
CA THR A 230 -22.71 3.36 14.61
C THR A 230 -22.88 4.06 13.26
N ASP A 231 -24.06 4.63 13.01
CA ASP A 231 -24.35 5.37 11.78
C ASP A 231 -23.50 6.65 11.65
N LEU A 232 -23.31 7.37 12.75
CA LEU A 232 -22.45 8.55 12.80
C LEU A 232 -20.98 8.21 12.56
N ARG A 233 -20.48 7.11 13.15
CA ARG A 233 -19.11 6.63 12.89
C ARG A 233 -18.90 6.38 11.40
N LYS A 234 -19.79 5.59 10.79
CA LYS A 234 -19.76 5.31 9.36
C LYS A 234 -19.78 6.60 8.54
N THR A 235 -20.69 7.53 8.86
CA THR A 235 -20.82 8.82 8.17
C THR A 235 -19.51 9.61 8.22
N PHE A 236 -18.89 9.75 9.40
CA PHE A 236 -17.64 10.49 9.54
C PHE A 236 -16.46 9.85 8.80
N VAL A 237 -16.43 8.51 8.71
CA VAL A 237 -15.42 7.80 7.92
C VAL A 237 -15.64 8.05 6.43
N LEU A 238 -16.88 7.97 5.94
CA LEU A 238 -17.20 8.26 4.54
C LEU A 238 -16.86 9.72 4.17
N GLU A 239 -17.18 10.68 5.04
CA GLU A 239 -16.78 12.08 4.87
C GLU A 239 -15.27 12.25 4.79
N ALA A 240 -14.52 11.51 5.62
CA ALA A 240 -13.06 11.55 5.61
C ALA A 240 -12.50 11.01 4.28
N ILE A 241 -13.07 9.91 3.77
CA ILE A 241 -12.68 9.37 2.45
C ILE A 241 -12.96 10.38 1.34
N ASP A 242 -14.14 10.99 1.31
CA ASP A 242 -14.49 12.02 0.33
C ASP A 242 -13.55 13.22 0.39
N ALA A 243 -13.15 13.63 1.61
CA ALA A 243 -12.20 14.70 1.82
C ALA A 243 -10.79 14.35 1.30
N ILE A 244 -10.31 13.12 1.54
CA ILE A 244 -9.06 12.60 0.99
C ILE A 244 -9.10 12.61 -0.53
N GLN A 245 -10.19 12.12 -1.14
CA GLN A 245 -10.32 12.09 -2.59
C GLN A 245 -10.33 13.50 -3.21
N ARG A 246 -11.01 14.45 -2.57
CA ARG A 246 -11.07 15.84 -3.01
C ARG A 246 -9.71 16.54 -2.93
N GLU A 247 -9.01 16.43 -1.81
CA GLU A 247 -7.69 17.05 -1.62
C GLU A 247 -6.62 16.35 -2.48
N ASN A 248 -6.69 15.03 -2.68
CA ASN A 248 -5.85 14.32 -3.65
C ASN A 248 -6.07 14.83 -5.09
N ALA A 249 -7.31 15.13 -5.48
CA ALA A 249 -7.57 15.75 -6.79
C ALA A 249 -6.94 17.15 -6.88
N GLY A 250 -7.07 17.97 -5.84
CA GLY A 250 -6.42 19.28 -5.75
C GLY A 250 -4.90 19.21 -5.88
N ILE A 251 -4.24 18.30 -5.14
CA ILE A 251 -2.80 18.06 -5.25
C ILE A 251 -2.38 17.76 -6.69
N CYS A 252 -3.18 16.96 -7.41
CA CYS A 252 -2.88 16.61 -8.80
C CYS A 252 -3.13 17.76 -9.79
N GLU A 253 -4.09 18.63 -9.51
CA GLU A 253 -4.43 19.79 -10.34
C GLU A 253 -3.42 20.94 -10.19
N GLU A 254 -2.95 21.18 -8.97
CA GLU A 254 -1.93 22.19 -8.63
C GLU A 254 -0.52 21.79 -9.07
N SER A 255 -0.30 20.51 -9.35
CA SER A 255 0.99 20.01 -9.81
C SER A 255 1.29 20.47 -11.23
N LYS A 256 2.44 21.13 -11.42
CA LYS A 256 2.88 21.60 -12.74
C LYS A 256 2.95 20.43 -13.74
N PRO A 257 2.47 20.61 -14.98
CA PRO A 257 2.63 19.61 -16.01
C PRO A 257 4.11 19.32 -16.30
N ILE A 258 4.41 18.08 -16.66
CA ILE A 258 5.70 17.70 -17.23
C ILE A 258 5.78 18.34 -18.62
N GLU A 259 6.55 19.43 -18.78
CA GLU A 259 6.62 20.17 -20.06
C GLU A 259 7.66 19.62 -21.05
N SER A 260 8.68 18.87 -20.59
CA SER A 260 9.71 18.31 -21.47
C SER A 260 10.33 17.04 -20.93
N ILE A 261 10.48 16.03 -21.78
CA ILE A 261 11.24 14.80 -21.50
C ILE A 261 12.60 14.93 -22.18
N PRO A 262 13.72 14.91 -21.44
CA PRO A 262 15.01 14.76 -22.06
C PRO A 262 15.17 13.30 -22.51
N VAL A 263 15.35 13.14 -23.81
CA VAL A 263 15.67 11.86 -24.44
C VAL A 263 17.16 11.91 -24.76
N GLN A 264 17.95 11.00 -24.16
CA GLN A 264 19.32 10.77 -24.61
C GLN A 264 19.27 10.19 -26.02
N VAL A 265 19.72 10.97 -27.00
CA VAL A 265 19.74 10.54 -28.41
C VAL A 265 21.08 9.84 -28.72
N THR A 266 22.16 10.19 -27.98
CA THR A 266 23.48 9.52 -28.02
C THR A 266 24.23 9.71 -26.69
N LEU A 267 25.39 9.05 -26.52
CA LEU A 267 26.26 9.03 -25.32
C LEU A 267 26.70 10.43 -24.80
N ILE A 268 26.53 11.50 -25.59
CA ILE A 268 26.95 12.87 -25.26
C ILE A 268 25.86 13.92 -25.61
N ALA A 269 24.70 13.52 -26.14
CA ALA A 269 23.66 14.45 -26.56
C ALA A 269 22.28 14.11 -25.97
N VAL A 270 21.70 15.10 -25.28
CA VAL A 270 20.35 15.05 -24.70
C VAL A 270 19.43 15.96 -25.53
N ALA A 271 18.45 15.40 -26.22
CA ALA A 271 17.40 16.17 -26.87
C ALA A 271 16.24 16.39 -25.89
N LYS A 272 15.82 17.64 -25.69
CA LYS A 272 14.58 17.93 -24.96
C LYS A 272 13.40 17.75 -25.91
N VAL A 273 12.72 16.63 -25.81
CA VAL A 273 11.50 16.37 -26.57
C VAL A 273 10.33 16.96 -25.78
N LYS A 274 9.47 17.74 -26.46
CA LYS A 274 8.26 18.30 -25.86
C LYS A 274 7.40 17.12 -25.40
N ALA A 275 7.24 16.98 -24.09
CA ALA A 275 6.40 15.92 -23.54
C ALA A 275 4.95 16.19 -23.92
N PRO A 276 4.11 15.17 -24.11
CA PRO A 276 2.68 15.37 -23.91
C PRO A 276 2.49 15.95 -22.50
N THR A 277 1.65 16.97 -22.36
CA THR A 277 1.33 17.62 -21.08
C THR A 277 0.68 16.61 -20.12
N ILE A 278 1.49 15.79 -19.44
CA ILE A 278 1.01 14.74 -18.55
C ILE A 278 0.87 15.36 -17.15
N LYS A 279 -0.37 15.53 -16.70
CA LYS A 279 -0.66 15.84 -15.29
C LYS A 279 -0.49 14.57 -14.45
N PRO A 280 -0.01 14.67 -13.20
CA PRO A 280 0.03 13.52 -12.30
C PRO A 280 -1.39 12.97 -12.10
N SER A 281 -1.53 11.66 -12.18
CA SER A 281 -2.83 11.01 -12.05
C SER A 281 -3.31 11.04 -10.59
N ARG A 282 -4.64 11.02 -10.40
CA ARG A 282 -5.25 10.79 -9.07
C ARG A 282 -4.70 9.52 -8.42
N GLY A 283 -4.36 8.53 -9.25
CA GLY A 283 -3.39 7.47 -8.94
C GLY A 283 -3.84 6.48 -7.88
N ARG A 284 -2.86 5.80 -7.28
CA ARG A 284 -3.04 4.71 -6.30
C ARG A 284 -3.84 5.13 -5.06
N LEU A 285 -3.69 6.37 -4.59
CA LEU A 285 -4.47 6.87 -3.45
C LEU A 285 -5.97 6.89 -3.74
N LYS A 286 -6.39 7.28 -4.96
CA LYS A 286 -7.80 7.25 -5.34
C LYS A 286 -8.34 5.81 -5.31
N VAL A 287 -7.58 4.87 -5.89
CA VAL A 287 -7.95 3.45 -5.93
C VAL A 287 -8.09 2.88 -4.52
N ALA A 288 -7.14 3.17 -3.62
CA ALA A 288 -7.24 2.73 -2.23
C ALA A 288 -8.48 3.28 -1.52
N MET A 289 -8.84 4.54 -1.77
CA MET A 289 -10.03 5.16 -1.19
C MET A 289 -11.34 4.63 -1.80
N ASP A 290 -11.37 4.37 -3.11
CA ASP A 290 -12.52 3.74 -3.78
C ASP A 290 -12.76 2.33 -3.21
N ASN A 291 -11.70 1.53 -3.06
CA ASN A 291 -11.78 0.20 -2.45
C ASN A 291 -12.26 0.26 -1.00
N ALA A 292 -11.80 1.25 -0.23
CA ALA A 292 -12.28 1.47 1.15
C ALA A 292 -13.78 1.80 1.17
N LEU A 293 -14.25 2.67 0.27
CA LEU A 293 -15.67 3.00 0.15
C LEU A 293 -16.52 1.78 -0.19
N GLU A 294 -16.07 0.96 -1.14
CA GLU A 294 -16.77 -0.26 -1.55
C GLU A 294 -16.87 -1.24 -0.39
N GLU A 295 -15.75 -1.51 0.28
CA GLU A 295 -15.72 -2.47 1.39
C GLU A 295 -16.55 -2.01 2.60
N ILE A 296 -16.50 -0.71 2.97
CA ILE A 296 -17.33 -0.16 4.06
C ILE A 296 -18.83 -0.25 3.70
N LYS A 297 -19.19 -0.04 2.43
CA LYS A 297 -20.59 -0.16 1.99
C LYS A 297 -21.10 -1.60 2.02
N GLU A 298 -20.22 -2.56 1.79
CA GLU A 298 -20.53 -3.99 1.81
C GLU A 298 -20.64 -4.52 3.23
N ARG A 299 -19.65 -4.22 4.09
CA ARG A 299 -19.52 -4.83 5.42
C ARG A 299 -20.25 -4.10 6.53
N CYS A 300 -20.56 -2.82 6.34
CA CYS A 300 -21.23 -2.00 7.35
C CYS A 300 -22.55 -1.46 6.77
N PRO A 301 -23.57 -2.28 6.46
CA PRO A 301 -24.83 -1.80 5.89
C PRO A 301 -25.51 -0.78 6.83
N THR A 302 -26.19 0.21 6.26
CA THR A 302 -27.05 1.11 7.05
C THR A 302 -28.34 0.39 7.40
N ALA A 303 -28.93 0.74 8.56
CA ALA A 303 -30.19 0.16 9.04
C ALA A 303 -31.37 0.27 8.04
N GLU A 304 -31.32 1.22 7.09
CA GLU A 304 -32.30 1.34 6.01
C GLU A 304 -32.22 0.20 4.97
N LYS A 305 -31.03 -0.34 4.72
CA LYS A 305 -30.83 -1.50 3.83
C LYS A 305 -31.30 -2.78 4.49
N GLU A 306 -31.01 -2.98 5.78
CA GLU A 306 -31.43 -4.16 6.54
C GLU A 306 -32.97 -4.28 6.58
N LYS A 307 -33.68 -3.17 6.82
CA LYS A 307 -35.16 -3.14 6.75
C LYS A 307 -35.71 -3.45 5.35
N SER A 308 -34.98 -3.08 4.29
CA SER A 308 -35.38 -3.34 2.90
C SER A 308 -35.13 -4.77 2.45
N GLU A 309 -34.23 -5.49 3.11
CA GLU A 309 -33.93 -6.90 2.84
C GLU A 309 -34.77 -7.83 3.72
N GLU A 310 -35.01 -7.49 4.99
CA GLU A 310 -35.94 -8.20 5.86
C GLU A 310 -37.38 -8.15 5.34
N SER A 311 -37.80 -7.02 4.75
CA SER A 311 -39.12 -6.88 4.10
C SER A 311 -39.24 -7.65 2.78
N LYS A 312 -38.13 -8.07 2.16
CA LYS A 312 -38.13 -8.92 0.96
C LYS A 312 -38.07 -10.42 1.29
N LEU A 313 -37.57 -10.78 2.48
CA LEU A 313 -37.52 -12.15 2.99
C LEU A 313 -38.80 -12.56 3.75
N SER A 314 -39.68 -11.60 4.04
CA SER A 314 -40.96 -11.81 4.73
C SER A 314 -42.19 -11.84 3.80
N VAL A 315 -41.96 -11.98 2.49
CA VAL A 315 -42.98 -12.21 1.45
C VAL A 315 -42.78 -13.60 0.85
#